data_AF-A0A1Y5GRG9-F1
#
_entry.id   AF-A0A1Y5GRG9-F1
#
_cell.length_a   1.000
_cell.length_b   1.000
_cell.length_c   1.000
_cell.angle_alpha   90.00
_cell.angle_beta   90.00
_cell.angle_gamma   90.00
#
_symmetry.space_group_name_H-M   'P 1'
#
loop_
_entity.id
_entity.type
_entity.pdbx_description
1 polymer ?
#
loop_
_entity_poly.entity_id
_entity_poly.type
_entity_poly.pdbx_seq_one_letter_code
_entity_poly.pdbx_strand_id
1 'polypeptide(L)'
;MNFLIIGFVVISLIGSVMWVMPTKRDKFLAGLRMEAKRLGFQVQLIKLIYPREKGEMEPRKLSTVVYRLLRGRIDQQLHHNWNSWRIAKCETNASEGLLPGWGWAIGERTLGPQQLSIINQILADIPQGVQALESTPVHVSAFWDEGNEKDMLLIEQQLKVMIEEGV
;
A
#
# COMPACT_ATOMS: atom_id res chain seq x y z
N MET A 1 -21.90 -26.97 47.33
CA MET A 1 -21.94 -27.52 45.96
C MET A 1 -22.21 -26.45 44.90
N ASN A 2 -23.13 -25.51 45.13
CA ASN A 2 -23.43 -24.42 44.17
C ASN A 2 -22.23 -23.50 43.83
N PHE A 3 -21.35 -23.21 44.78
CA PHE A 3 -20.19 -22.33 44.54
C PHE A 3 -19.15 -22.92 43.57
N LEU A 4 -19.03 -24.24 43.49
CA LEU A 4 -18.13 -24.91 42.53
C LEU A 4 -18.62 -24.76 41.09
N ILE A 5 -19.93 -24.92 40.89
CA ILE A 5 -20.56 -24.76 39.57
C ILE A 5 -20.46 -23.31 39.10
N ILE A 6 -20.74 -22.35 40.00
CA ILE A 6 -20.62 -20.91 39.71
C ILE A 6 -19.17 -20.55 39.36
N GLY A 7 -18.20 -21.04 40.13
CA GLY A 7 -16.78 -20.83 39.84
C GLY A 7 -16.36 -21.39 38.47
N PHE A 8 -16.85 -22.59 38.13
CA PHE A 8 -16.55 -23.23 36.84
C PHE A 8 -17.14 -22.45 35.65
N VAL A 9 -18.36 -21.94 35.78
CA VAL A 9 -19.01 -21.10 34.75
C VAL A 9 -18.24 -19.79 34.55
N VAL A 10 -17.84 -19.12 35.63
CA VAL A 10 -17.06 -17.87 35.54
C VAL A 10 -15.68 -18.11 34.92
N ILE A 11 -14.98 -19.19 35.29
CA ILE A 11 -13.68 -19.55 34.70
C ILE A 11 -13.82 -19.91 33.21
N SER A 12 -14.89 -20.61 32.83
CA SER A 12 -15.17 -20.92 31.42
C SER A 12 -15.42 -19.66 30.58
N LEU A 13 -16.15 -18.68 31.13
CA LEU A 13 -16.40 -17.41 30.45
C LEU A 13 -15.13 -16.55 30.33
N ILE A 14 -14.35 -16.44 31.40
CA ILE A 14 -13.10 -15.66 31.39
C ILE A 14 -12.04 -16.33 30.49
N GLY A 15 -11.95 -17.65 30.52
CA GLY A 15 -11.05 -18.43 29.65
C GLY A 15 -11.32 -18.22 28.17
N SER A 16 -12.60 -18.05 27.79
CA SER A 16 -12.98 -17.73 26.41
C SER A 16 -12.57 -16.32 25.96
N VAL A 17 -12.44 -15.35 26.87
CA VAL A 17 -12.12 -13.95 26.55
C VAL A 17 -10.61 -13.68 26.60
N MET A 18 -9.87 -14.35 27.49
CA MET A 18 -8.42 -14.14 27.63
C MET A 18 -7.60 -14.53 26.39
N TRP A 19 -8.15 -15.34 25.48
CA TRP A 19 -7.45 -15.75 24.26
C TRP A 19 -7.37 -14.67 23.18
N VAL A 20 -8.04 -13.52 23.36
CA VAL A 20 -8.12 -12.43 22.36
C VAL A 20 -7.40 -11.17 22.83
N MET A 21 -6.22 -11.32 23.44
CA MET A 21 -5.39 -10.16 23.77
C MET A 21 -4.54 -9.76 22.56
N PRO A 22 -4.70 -8.55 22.00
CA PRO A 22 -3.91 -8.11 20.86
C PRO A 22 -2.44 -7.97 21.27
N THR A 23 -1.55 -8.44 20.40
CA THR A 23 -0.11 -8.33 20.61
C THR A 23 0.33 -6.86 20.58
N LYS A 24 1.55 -6.56 21.05
CA LYS A 24 2.12 -5.21 20.93
C LYS A 24 2.13 -4.72 19.48
N ARG A 25 2.41 -5.62 18.53
CA ARG A 25 2.41 -5.34 17.10
C ARG A 25 1.00 -5.01 16.60
N ASP A 26 -0.02 -5.77 17.03
CA ASP A 26 -1.40 -5.50 16.62
C ASP A 26 -1.89 -4.15 17.13
N LYS A 27 -1.54 -3.78 18.36
CA LYS A 27 -1.86 -2.45 18.92
C LYS A 27 -1.19 -1.33 18.12
N PHE A 28 0.09 -1.53 17.76
CA PHE A 28 0.82 -0.58 16.93
C PHE A 28 0.16 -0.42 15.55
N LEU A 29 -0.13 -1.52 14.86
CA LEU A 29 -0.77 -1.50 13.54
C LEU A 29 -2.18 -0.89 13.61
N ALA A 30 -2.93 -1.18 14.66
CA ALA A 30 -4.23 -0.55 14.87
C ALA A 30 -4.09 0.98 15.03
N GLY A 31 -3.13 1.45 15.83
CA GLY A 31 -2.81 2.87 15.97
C GLY A 31 -2.42 3.52 14.64
N LEU A 32 -1.47 2.90 13.93
CA LEU A 32 -0.98 3.36 12.64
C LEU A 32 -2.12 3.49 11.61
N ARG A 33 -2.98 2.48 11.49
CA ARG A 33 -4.09 2.48 10.54
C ARG A 33 -5.22 3.44 10.95
N MET A 34 -5.42 3.70 12.24
CA MET A 34 -6.33 4.75 12.69
C MET A 34 -5.82 6.13 12.27
N GLU A 35 -4.54 6.38 12.46
CA GLU A 35 -3.90 7.62 12.02
C GLU A 35 -3.93 7.76 10.50
N ALA A 36 -3.66 6.69 9.76
CA ALA A 36 -3.79 6.66 8.31
C ALA A 36 -5.19 7.11 7.85
N LYS A 37 -6.25 6.60 8.49
CA LYS A 37 -7.63 7.02 8.18
C LYS A 37 -7.86 8.50 8.46
N ARG A 38 -7.26 9.06 9.53
CA ARG A 38 -7.32 10.50 9.84
C ARG A 38 -6.69 11.35 8.74
N LEU A 39 -5.60 10.85 8.15
CA LEU A 39 -4.92 11.45 6.99
C LEU A 39 -5.65 11.22 5.65
N GLY A 40 -6.80 10.53 5.66
CA GLY A 40 -7.61 10.29 4.47
C GLY A 40 -7.26 9.01 3.70
N PHE A 41 -6.38 8.16 4.24
CA PHE A 41 -6.07 6.88 3.61
C PHE A 41 -7.22 5.88 3.69
N GLN A 42 -7.44 5.19 2.58
CA GLN A 42 -8.13 3.90 2.57
C GLN A 42 -7.09 2.79 2.67
N VAL A 43 -7.07 2.10 3.80
CA VAL A 43 -6.13 1.00 4.08
C VAL A 43 -6.79 -0.34 3.82
N GLN A 44 -6.19 -1.18 2.98
CA GLN A 44 -6.71 -2.51 2.64
C GLN A 44 -5.60 -3.56 2.57
N LEU A 45 -5.90 -4.79 2.98
CA LEU A 45 -5.01 -5.93 2.77
C LEU A 45 -5.32 -6.54 1.40
N ILE A 46 -4.33 -6.59 0.51
CA ILE A 46 -4.50 -7.13 -0.84
C ILE A 46 -3.31 -8.00 -1.26
N LYS A 47 -3.51 -8.78 -2.32
CA LYS A 47 -2.44 -9.57 -2.94
C LYS A 47 -1.80 -8.75 -4.06
N LEU A 48 -0.61 -8.23 -3.82
CA LEU A 48 0.23 -7.59 -4.84
C LEU A 48 0.77 -8.68 -5.78
N ILE A 49 0.63 -8.44 -7.08
CA ILE A 49 1.18 -9.30 -8.13
C ILE A 49 2.31 -8.50 -8.78
N TYR A 50 3.53 -9.02 -8.69
CA TYR A 50 4.71 -8.44 -9.32
C TYR A 50 4.70 -8.71 -10.82
N PRO A 51 5.42 -7.93 -11.63
CA PRO A 51 5.75 -8.36 -12.98
C PRO A 51 6.60 -9.63 -12.95
N ARG A 52 6.78 -10.26 -14.11
CA ARG A 52 7.73 -11.36 -14.24
C ARG A 52 9.14 -10.82 -14.03
N GLU A 53 9.80 -11.30 -13.00
CA GLU A 53 11.17 -10.95 -12.67
C GLU A 53 12.13 -11.64 -13.64
N LYS A 54 13.33 -11.07 -13.84
CA LYS A 54 14.31 -11.66 -14.77
C LYS A 54 14.68 -13.07 -14.33
N GLY A 55 14.49 -14.04 -15.23
CA GLY A 55 14.79 -15.46 -14.98
C GLY A 55 13.63 -16.25 -14.36
N GLU A 56 12.53 -15.61 -14.01
CA GLU A 56 11.35 -16.26 -13.43
C GLU A 56 10.25 -16.46 -14.49
N MET A 57 9.64 -17.65 -14.50
CA MET A 57 8.52 -17.93 -15.41
C MET A 57 7.19 -17.36 -14.91
N GLU A 58 6.99 -17.35 -13.59
CA GLU A 58 5.74 -16.95 -12.95
C GLU A 58 5.91 -15.67 -12.12
N PRO A 59 4.91 -14.77 -12.13
CA PRO A 59 4.95 -13.56 -11.30
C PRO A 59 4.82 -13.90 -9.82
N ARG A 60 5.71 -13.31 -9.01
CA ARG A 60 5.63 -13.40 -7.55
C ARG A 60 4.36 -12.73 -7.05
N LYS A 61 3.71 -13.34 -6.05
CA LYS A 61 2.52 -12.78 -5.41
C LYS A 61 2.76 -12.63 -3.92
N LEU A 62 2.47 -11.45 -3.38
CA LEU A 62 2.71 -11.12 -1.98
C LEU A 62 1.46 -10.52 -1.35
N SER A 63 1.08 -11.01 -0.17
CA SER A 63 0.05 -10.34 0.63
C SER A 63 0.66 -9.12 1.30
N THR A 64 0.13 -7.93 1.02
CA THR A 64 0.64 -6.66 1.53
C THR A 64 -0.49 -5.68 1.79
N VAL A 65 -0.19 -4.58 2.47
CA VAL A 65 -1.17 -3.55 2.79
C VAL A 65 -1.03 -2.41 1.80
N VAL A 66 -2.14 -2.00 1.23
CA VAL A 66 -2.22 -0.85 0.34
C VAL A 66 -2.80 0.35 1.09
N TYR A 67 -2.13 1.48 0.94
CA TYR A 67 -2.52 2.78 1.45
C TYR A 67 -2.93 3.63 0.25
N ARG A 68 -4.22 3.95 0.13
CA ARG A 68 -4.77 4.71 -1.01
C ARG A 68 -5.24 6.09 -0.61
N LEU A 69 -4.89 7.10 -1.41
CA LEU A 69 -5.50 8.43 -1.34
C LEU A 69 -6.38 8.65 -2.57
N LEU A 70 -7.56 9.22 -2.36
CA LEU A 70 -8.47 9.59 -3.43
C LEU A 70 -7.94 10.84 -4.14
N ARG A 71 -7.96 10.85 -5.48
CA ARG A 71 -7.59 12.03 -6.29
C ARG A 71 -8.58 13.20 -6.16
N GLY A 72 -9.78 12.93 -5.63
CA GLY A 72 -10.87 13.89 -5.62
C GLY A 72 -11.55 14.00 -6.99
N ARG A 73 -12.04 15.19 -7.34
CA ARG A 73 -12.81 15.40 -8.57
C ARG A 73 -11.86 15.70 -9.74
N ILE A 74 -11.72 14.74 -10.63
CA ILE A 74 -11.10 14.94 -11.95
C ILE A 74 -12.19 15.12 -13.02
N ASP A 75 -11.83 15.78 -14.13
CA ASP A 75 -12.72 15.92 -15.27
C ASP A 75 -13.06 14.55 -15.88
N GLN A 76 -14.28 14.42 -16.44
CA GLN A 76 -14.77 13.17 -17.00
C GLN A 76 -13.95 12.72 -18.21
N GLN A 77 -13.47 13.65 -19.04
CA GLN A 77 -12.61 13.31 -20.18
C GLN A 77 -11.26 12.78 -19.70
N LEU A 78 -10.68 13.42 -18.69
CA LEU A 78 -9.43 12.96 -18.07
C LEU A 78 -9.61 11.59 -17.40
N HIS A 79 -10.73 11.35 -16.72
CA HIS A 79 -11.05 10.06 -16.13
C HIS A 79 -11.14 8.96 -17.19
N HIS A 80 -11.74 9.23 -18.34
CA HIS A 80 -11.89 8.24 -19.41
C HIS A 80 -10.56 7.91 -20.09
N ASN A 81 -9.70 8.91 -20.26
CA ASN A 81 -8.42 8.78 -20.95
C ASN A 81 -7.24 8.50 -19.98
N TRP A 82 -7.53 8.13 -18.73
CA TRP A 82 -6.48 7.93 -17.74
C TRP A 82 -5.68 6.67 -18.01
N ASN A 83 -4.37 6.83 -18.23
CA ASN A 83 -3.44 5.71 -18.32
C ASN A 83 -3.10 5.22 -16.92
N SER A 84 -3.83 4.20 -16.45
CA SER A 84 -3.54 3.59 -15.15
C SER A 84 -2.25 2.79 -15.22
N TRP A 85 -1.40 2.94 -14.22
CA TRP A 85 -0.11 2.28 -14.18
C TRP A 85 0.21 1.78 -12.78
N ARG A 86 1.08 0.77 -12.72
CA ARG A 86 1.60 0.22 -11.48
C ARG A 86 3.06 -0.15 -11.67
N ILE A 87 3.89 0.24 -10.71
CA ILE A 87 5.30 -0.11 -10.64
C ILE A 87 5.57 -0.87 -9.35
N ALA A 88 6.48 -1.82 -9.39
CA ALA A 88 6.89 -2.64 -8.26
C ALA A 88 8.42 -2.63 -8.13
N LYS A 89 8.89 -2.77 -6.89
CA LYS A 89 10.31 -2.84 -6.55
C LYS A 89 10.83 -4.25 -6.84
N CYS A 90 11.33 -4.45 -8.06
CA CYS A 90 11.88 -5.71 -8.57
C CYS A 90 12.70 -5.49 -9.83
N GLU A 91 13.55 -6.46 -10.17
CA GLU A 91 14.30 -6.50 -11.42
C GLU A 91 13.50 -7.23 -12.51
N THR A 92 13.05 -6.48 -13.52
CA THR A 92 12.29 -7.02 -14.66
C THR A 92 12.80 -6.41 -15.97
N ASN A 93 12.36 -6.97 -17.10
CA ASN A 93 12.64 -6.40 -18.42
C ASN A 93 11.78 -5.16 -18.71
N ALA A 94 10.60 -5.09 -18.10
CA ALA A 94 9.69 -3.96 -18.23
C ALA A 94 10.08 -2.86 -17.23
N SER A 95 11.21 -2.20 -17.41
CA SER A 95 11.73 -1.15 -16.51
C SER A 95 12.08 0.15 -17.23
N GLU A 96 11.56 0.34 -18.45
CA GLU A 96 11.92 1.48 -19.27
C GLU A 96 11.54 2.81 -18.59
N GLY A 97 12.52 3.72 -18.48
CA GLY A 97 12.33 5.05 -17.91
C GLY A 97 12.24 5.12 -16.38
N LEU A 98 12.38 4.00 -15.66
CA LEU A 98 12.36 3.96 -14.19
C LEU A 98 13.76 3.89 -13.57
N LEU A 99 13.89 4.25 -12.30
CA LEU A 99 15.09 4.01 -11.51
C LEU A 99 15.42 2.50 -11.41
N PRO A 100 16.71 2.13 -11.32
CA PRO A 100 17.12 0.75 -11.08
C PRO A 100 16.43 0.13 -9.84
N GLY A 101 16.11 -1.16 -9.90
CA GLY A 101 15.34 -1.83 -8.85
C GLY A 101 13.83 -1.63 -8.92
N TRP A 102 13.33 -0.86 -9.90
CA TRP A 102 11.90 -0.68 -10.16
C TRP A 102 11.51 -1.17 -11.54
N GLY A 103 10.28 -1.67 -11.64
CA GLY A 103 9.73 -2.22 -12.88
C GLY A 103 8.23 -2.00 -12.99
N TRP A 104 7.76 -1.85 -14.22
CA TRP A 104 6.36 -1.79 -14.59
C TRP A 104 5.69 -3.16 -14.39
N ALA A 105 4.65 -3.16 -13.56
CA ALA A 105 3.66 -4.23 -13.52
C ALA A 105 2.55 -3.99 -14.56
N ILE A 106 2.18 -2.73 -14.78
CA ILE A 106 1.12 -2.28 -15.69
C ILE A 106 1.52 -0.90 -16.24
N GLY A 107 1.28 -0.65 -17.52
CA GLY A 107 1.35 0.70 -18.09
C GLY A 107 2.74 1.15 -18.55
N GLU A 108 3.66 0.23 -18.83
CA GLU A 108 4.94 0.57 -19.48
C GLU A 108 4.71 1.34 -20.78
N ARG A 109 5.53 2.38 -21.04
CA ARG A 109 5.44 3.29 -22.21
C ARG A 109 4.13 4.08 -22.35
N THR A 110 3.29 4.12 -21.31
CA THR A 110 2.06 4.94 -21.33
C THR A 110 2.26 6.36 -20.82
N LEU A 111 3.38 6.63 -20.15
CA LEU A 111 3.71 7.93 -19.55
C LEU A 111 4.76 8.68 -20.38
N GLY A 112 4.61 10.01 -20.42
CA GLY A 112 5.57 10.89 -21.08
C GLY A 112 6.84 11.13 -20.24
N PRO A 113 7.90 11.70 -20.84
CA PRO A 113 9.18 11.95 -20.16
C PRO A 113 9.07 12.79 -18.88
N GLN A 114 8.18 13.79 -18.87
CA GLN A 114 7.96 14.65 -17.70
C GLN A 114 7.37 13.86 -16.52
N GLN A 115 6.35 13.03 -16.78
CA GLN A 115 5.73 12.18 -15.76
C GLN A 115 6.73 11.15 -15.21
N LEU A 116 7.55 10.55 -16.09
CA LEU A 116 8.62 9.65 -15.68
C LEU A 116 9.66 10.32 -14.78
N SER A 117 10.02 11.58 -15.05
CA SER A 117 10.93 12.35 -14.19
C SER A 117 10.36 12.54 -12.78
N ILE A 118 9.06 12.85 -12.69
CA ILE A 118 8.38 13.07 -11.40
C ILE A 118 8.32 11.75 -10.62
N ILE A 119 7.94 10.65 -11.30
CA ILE A 119 7.95 9.32 -10.68
C ILE A 119 9.34 8.98 -10.16
N ASN A 120 10.39 9.20 -10.93
CA ASN A 120 11.75 8.86 -10.50
C ASN A 120 12.21 9.72 -9.30
N GLN A 121 11.79 10.97 -9.20
CA GLN A 121 12.04 11.78 -8.00
C GLN A 121 11.33 11.19 -6.78
N ILE A 122 10.05 10.85 -6.92
CA ILE A 122 9.28 10.20 -5.85
C ILE A 122 9.93 8.87 -5.44
N LEU A 123 10.34 8.04 -6.41
CA LEU A 123 10.98 6.75 -6.16
C LEU A 123 12.33 6.86 -5.45
N ALA A 124 13.06 7.96 -5.63
CA ALA A 124 14.32 8.21 -4.94
C ALA A 124 14.08 8.51 -3.45
N ASP A 125 12.98 9.18 -3.13
CA ASP A 125 12.67 9.67 -1.78
C ASP A 125 11.70 8.76 -1.01
N ILE A 126 11.10 7.76 -1.66
CA ILE A 126 10.10 6.91 -1.01
C ILE A 126 10.71 5.96 0.03
N PRO A 127 10.04 5.69 1.17
CA PRO A 127 10.56 4.79 2.19
C PRO A 127 10.89 3.39 1.65
N GLN A 128 11.95 2.79 2.21
CA GLN A 128 12.46 1.50 1.75
C GLN A 128 11.41 0.38 1.80
N GLY A 129 10.51 0.41 2.79
CA GLY A 129 9.44 -0.57 2.97
C GLY A 129 8.33 -0.50 1.92
N VAL A 130 8.32 0.52 1.05
CA VAL A 130 7.38 0.59 -0.07
C VAL A 130 7.80 -0.37 -1.18
N GLN A 131 6.85 -1.20 -1.58
CA GLN A 131 7.05 -2.33 -2.48
C GLN A 131 6.49 -2.08 -3.88
N ALA A 132 5.48 -1.20 -3.98
CA ALA A 132 4.88 -0.81 -5.24
C ALA A 132 4.17 0.54 -5.11
N LEU A 133 4.05 1.24 -6.23
CA LEU A 133 3.21 2.41 -6.41
C LEU A 133 2.20 2.17 -7.53
N GLU A 134 1.04 2.79 -7.41
CA GLU A 134 -0.02 2.69 -8.39
C GLU A 134 -0.74 4.03 -8.56
N SER A 135 -1.13 4.28 -9.80
CA SER A 135 -1.95 5.42 -10.20
C SER A 135 -3.13 4.93 -11.00
N THR A 136 -4.32 5.35 -10.58
CA THR A 136 -5.59 5.14 -11.27
C THR A 136 -6.33 6.46 -11.36
N PRO A 137 -7.40 6.59 -12.17
CA PRO A 137 -8.21 7.82 -12.18
C PRO A 137 -8.89 8.13 -10.84
N VAL A 138 -9.03 7.14 -9.95
CA VAL A 138 -9.75 7.30 -8.68
C VAL A 138 -8.80 7.57 -7.52
N HIS A 139 -7.67 6.87 -7.49
CA HIS A 139 -6.73 6.90 -6.38
C HIS A 139 -5.27 6.76 -6.83
N VAL A 140 -4.39 7.26 -5.96
CA VAL A 140 -2.97 6.88 -5.91
C VAL A 140 -2.77 5.93 -4.74
N SER A 141 -1.89 4.95 -4.92
CA SER A 141 -1.68 3.90 -3.93
C SER A 141 -0.21 3.64 -3.68
N ALA A 142 0.16 3.42 -2.42
CA ALA A 142 1.43 2.82 -2.03
C ALA A 142 1.19 1.46 -1.36
N PHE A 143 1.98 0.47 -1.75
CA PHE A 143 1.97 -0.87 -1.16
C PHE A 143 3.13 -0.93 -0.17
N TRP A 144 2.83 -1.09 1.12
CA TRP A 144 3.79 -0.84 2.18
C TRP A 144 3.71 -1.91 3.28
N ASP A 145 4.84 -2.19 3.91
CA ASP A 145 5.01 -3.22 4.95
C ASP A 145 4.65 -2.75 6.37
N GLU A 146 4.19 -1.51 6.51
CA GLU A 146 3.76 -0.89 7.78
C GLU A 146 4.88 -0.77 8.82
N GLY A 147 6.07 -0.35 8.37
CA GLY A 147 7.26 -0.14 9.19
C GLY A 147 7.09 0.84 10.37
N ASN A 148 6.89 2.14 10.10
CA ASN A 148 6.79 3.17 11.13
C ASN A 148 5.91 4.37 10.71
N GLU A 149 5.47 5.18 11.68
CA GLU A 149 4.58 6.33 11.43
C GLU A 149 5.21 7.45 10.58
N LYS A 150 6.54 7.68 10.68
CA LYS A 150 7.22 8.70 9.87
C LYS A 150 7.21 8.35 8.39
N ASP A 151 7.43 7.07 8.08
CA ASP A 151 7.35 6.57 6.70
C ASP A 151 5.94 6.76 6.14
N MET A 152 4.90 6.51 6.93
CA MET A 152 3.51 6.74 6.52
C MET A 152 3.25 8.22 6.17
N LEU A 153 3.77 9.15 6.96
CA LEU A 153 3.65 10.58 6.67
C LEU A 153 4.39 10.97 5.39
N LEU A 154 5.59 10.40 5.16
CA LEU A 154 6.33 10.62 3.92
C LEU A 154 5.58 10.04 2.71
N ILE A 155 5.01 8.84 2.84
CA ILE A 155 4.16 8.24 1.80
C ILE A 155 2.98 9.15 1.48
N GLU A 156 2.30 9.68 2.49
CA GLU A 156 1.18 10.62 2.29
C GLU A 156 1.60 11.84 1.47
N GLN A 157 2.74 12.45 1.81
CA GLN A 157 3.29 13.60 1.10
C GLN A 157 3.60 13.25 -0.37
N GLN A 158 4.30 12.13 -0.61
CA GLN A 158 4.66 11.71 -1.96
C GLN A 158 3.43 11.38 -2.82
N LEU A 159 2.42 10.74 -2.23
CA LEU A 159 1.16 10.47 -2.93
C LEU A 159 0.36 11.74 -3.21
N LYS A 160 0.39 12.75 -2.34
CA LYS A 160 -0.22 14.06 -2.65
C LYS A 160 0.48 14.75 -3.82
N VAL A 161 1.81 14.70 -3.89
CA VAL A 161 2.57 15.18 -5.05
C VAL A 161 2.13 14.47 -6.33
N MET A 162 1.94 13.14 -6.30
CA MET A 162 1.40 12.40 -7.45
C MET A 162 0.00 12.87 -7.88
N ILE A 163 -0.85 13.26 -6.92
CA ILE A 163 -2.17 13.80 -7.21
C ILE A 163 -2.05 15.18 -7.89
N GLU A 164 -1.23 16.07 -7.32
CA GLU A 164 -1.04 17.44 -7.79
C GLU A 164 -0.41 17.49 -9.18
N GLU A 165 0.61 16.66 -9.43
CA GLU A 165 1.31 16.56 -10.71
C GLU A 165 0.56 15.71 -11.75
N GLY A 166 -0.57 15.10 -11.37
CA GLY A 166 -1.40 14.32 -12.29
C GLY A 166 -0.72 13.05 -12.80
N VAL A 167 0.07 12.38 -11.95
CA VAL A 167 0.81 11.16 -12.29
C VAL A 167 0.24 9.95 -11.60
#